data_AF-A0AAE0RNF1-F1
#
_entry.id   AF-A0AAE0RNF1-F1
#
_cell.length_a   1.000
_cell.length_b   1.000
_cell.length_c   1.000
_cell.angle_alpha   90.00
_cell.angle_beta   90.00
_cell.angle_gamma   90.00
#
_symmetry.space_group_name_H-M   'P 1'
#
loop_
_entity.id
_entity.type
_entity.pdbx_description
1 polymer ?
#
loop_
_entity_poly.entity_id
_entity_poly.type
_entity_poly.pdbx_seq_one_letter_code
_entity_poly.pdbx_strand_id
1 'polypeptide(L)'
;MCCSGVVVPRPGVDTYCCGTVGYDTSLYMCCMDTIRPRLGEKPSCCLREIFDAKYNICCSNEITPRVGEHPSCCGTKSYDANVCTCVNESIQCGSVENNISCSAEGHDENNSLCCQGNLRTLSGLVPLCCGKDLYDLNVSICCNGTIHPRLHVQLS
;
A
#
# COMPACT_ATOMS: atom_id res chain seq x y z
N MET A 1 -18.99 -35.21 6.09
CA MET A 1 -19.34 -34.26 7.16
C MET A 1 -20.66 -33.59 6.84
N CYS A 2 -21.28 -32.86 7.76
CA CYS A 2 -22.54 -32.16 7.50
C CYS A 2 -22.30 -30.65 7.40
N CYS A 3 -22.68 -30.04 6.28
CA CYS A 3 -22.61 -28.59 6.05
C CYS A 3 -24.01 -28.07 5.71
N SER A 4 -24.54 -27.16 6.53
CA SER A 4 -25.86 -26.54 6.33
C SER A 4 -26.99 -27.55 6.06
N GLY A 5 -26.98 -28.68 6.79
CA GLY A 5 -27.99 -29.74 6.66
C GLY A 5 -27.75 -30.73 5.52
N VAL A 6 -26.68 -30.57 4.73
CA VAL A 6 -26.32 -31.46 3.62
C VAL A 6 -25.08 -32.30 3.98
N VAL A 7 -25.16 -33.61 3.75
CA VAL A 7 -23.98 -34.49 3.90
C VAL A 7 -23.06 -34.29 2.72
N VAL A 8 -21.81 -33.89 2.98
CA VAL A 8 -20.78 -33.62 1.98
C VAL A 8 -19.50 -34.42 2.20
N PRO A 9 -18.71 -34.65 1.13
CA PRO A 9 -17.38 -35.24 1.23
C PRO A 9 -16.43 -34.42 2.12
N ARG A 10 -15.36 -35.07 2.59
CA ARG A 10 -14.31 -34.45 3.39
C ARG A 10 -13.02 -34.37 2.54
N PRO A 11 -12.80 -33.31 1.76
CA PRO A 11 -11.70 -33.23 0.78
C PRO A 11 -10.29 -33.17 1.38
N GLY A 12 -10.14 -32.96 2.69
CA GLY A 12 -8.84 -32.93 3.37
C GLY A 12 -8.92 -33.25 4.85
N VAL A 13 -7.75 -33.32 5.50
CA VAL A 13 -7.67 -33.53 6.96
C VAL A 13 -8.38 -32.37 7.68
N ASP A 14 -8.03 -31.14 7.29
CA ASP A 14 -8.56 -29.91 7.86
C ASP A 14 -9.71 -29.35 7.02
N THR A 15 -10.81 -30.10 6.96
CA THR A 15 -12.00 -29.70 6.20
C THR A 15 -12.96 -28.83 7.01
N TYR A 16 -13.39 -27.71 6.43
CA TYR A 16 -14.46 -26.84 6.96
C TYR A 16 -15.59 -26.64 5.94
N CYS A 17 -16.70 -26.06 6.39
CA CYS A 17 -17.85 -25.75 5.53
C CYS A 17 -17.76 -24.33 4.96
N CYS A 18 -18.09 -24.19 3.69
CA CYS A 18 -18.43 -22.94 3.02
C CYS A 18 -19.83 -23.12 2.42
N GLY A 19 -20.85 -22.57 3.07
CA GLY A 19 -22.26 -22.85 2.74
C GLY A 19 -22.60 -24.35 2.84
N THR A 20 -22.96 -24.96 1.72
CA THR A 20 -23.29 -26.40 1.60
C THR A 20 -22.13 -27.23 1.04
N VAL A 21 -20.89 -26.72 1.03
CA VAL A 21 -19.73 -27.39 0.45
C VAL A 21 -18.62 -27.52 1.50
N GLY A 22 -18.02 -28.70 1.60
CA GLY A 22 -16.81 -28.93 2.41
C GLY A 22 -15.55 -28.58 1.61
N TYR A 23 -14.57 -27.93 2.23
CA TYR A 23 -13.30 -27.57 1.60
C TYR A 23 -12.11 -27.74 2.55
N ASP A 24 -10.93 -28.03 1.99
CA ASP A 24 -9.69 -28.14 2.75
C ASP A 24 -9.11 -26.76 3.07
N THR A 25 -9.07 -26.41 4.35
CA THR A 25 -8.57 -25.12 4.84
C THR A 25 -7.06 -24.95 4.74
N SER A 26 -6.30 -26.03 4.49
CA SER A 26 -4.86 -25.94 4.23
C SER A 26 -4.57 -25.36 2.84
N LEU A 27 -5.49 -25.53 1.88
CA LEU A 27 -5.32 -25.11 0.49
C LEU A 27 -6.24 -23.95 0.09
N TYR A 28 -7.43 -23.87 0.68
CA TYR A 28 -8.47 -22.93 0.29
C TYR A 28 -8.97 -22.10 1.48
N MET A 29 -9.68 -21.03 1.17
CA MET A 29 -10.39 -20.18 2.11
C MET A 29 -11.77 -19.82 1.53
N CYS A 30 -12.74 -19.66 2.42
CA CYS A 30 -14.11 -19.30 2.09
C CYS A 30 -14.36 -17.82 2.36
N CYS A 31 -14.77 -17.08 1.34
CA CYS A 31 -15.14 -15.66 1.41
C CYS A 31 -16.53 -15.47 0.83
N MET A 32 -17.53 -15.08 1.65
CA MET A 32 -18.94 -14.94 1.24
C MET A 32 -19.44 -16.10 0.36
N ASP A 33 -19.40 -17.31 0.91
CA ASP A 33 -19.80 -18.57 0.25
C ASP A 33 -19.00 -18.94 -1.01
N THR A 34 -17.91 -18.23 -1.28
CA THR A 34 -17.01 -18.51 -2.41
C THR A 34 -15.72 -19.12 -1.90
N ILE A 35 -15.43 -20.35 -2.33
CA ILE A 35 -14.15 -21.01 -2.04
C ILE A 35 -13.12 -20.54 -3.07
N ARG A 36 -11.96 -20.11 -2.58
CA ARG A 36 -10.82 -19.67 -3.38
C ARG A 36 -9.50 -20.21 -2.82
N PRO A 37 -8.46 -20.40 -3.65
CA PRO A 37 -7.15 -20.81 -3.17
C PRO A 37 -6.60 -19.79 -2.17
N ARG A 38 -5.91 -20.27 -1.12
CA ARG A 38 -5.19 -19.38 -0.21
C ARG A 38 -4.10 -18.64 -0.98
N LEU A 39 -4.02 -17.33 -0.78
CA LEU A 39 -3.03 -16.48 -1.42
C LEU A 39 -2.21 -15.76 -0.35
N GLY A 40 -0.88 -15.83 -0.46
CA GLY A 40 0.03 -15.07 0.37
C GLY A 40 0.22 -15.60 1.79
N GLU A 41 0.98 -14.84 2.58
CA GLU A 41 1.35 -15.22 3.94
C GLU A 41 0.21 -14.99 4.94
N LYS A 42 -0.55 -13.91 4.74
CA LYS A 42 -1.67 -13.53 5.60
C LYS A 42 -2.96 -13.41 4.79
N PRO A 43 -3.52 -14.52 4.28
CA PRO A 43 -4.73 -14.50 3.46
C PRO A 43 -5.90 -13.87 4.22
N SER A 44 -6.66 -13.01 3.57
CA SER A 44 -7.84 -12.35 4.10
C SER A 44 -8.87 -12.11 3.00
N CYS A 45 -10.14 -11.90 3.39
CA CYS A 45 -11.23 -11.72 2.45
C CYS A 45 -11.57 -10.23 2.25
N CYS A 46 -11.81 -9.84 1.01
CA CYS A 46 -12.56 -8.63 0.65
C CYS A 46 -13.75 -9.08 -0.19
N LEU A 47 -14.95 -9.08 0.42
CA LEU A 47 -16.14 -9.72 -0.15
C LEU A 47 -15.91 -11.20 -0.52
N ARG A 48 -15.85 -11.51 -1.82
CA ARG A 48 -15.62 -12.86 -2.38
C ARG A 48 -14.17 -13.10 -2.82
N GLU A 49 -13.34 -12.07 -2.76
CA GLU A 49 -11.94 -12.11 -3.18
C GLU A 49 -11.02 -12.36 -1.99
N ILE A 50 -9.91 -13.05 -2.26
CA ILE A 50 -8.83 -13.28 -1.29
C ILE A 50 -7.66 -12.39 -1.66
N PHE A 51 -7.09 -11.73 -0.67
CA PHE A 51 -5.84 -10.98 -0.79
C PHE A 51 -4.88 -11.31 0.36
N ASP A 52 -3.61 -10.98 0.18
CA ASP A 52 -2.63 -11.05 1.26
C ASP A 52 -2.66 -9.76 2.10
N ALA A 53 -3.17 -9.84 3.33
CA ALA A 53 -3.25 -8.74 4.28
C ALA A 53 -1.88 -8.27 4.79
N LYS A 54 -0.80 -8.93 4.41
CA LYS A 54 0.55 -8.39 4.58
C LYS A 54 0.76 -7.15 3.70
N TYR A 55 0.29 -7.19 2.45
CA TYR A 55 0.55 -6.18 1.43
C TYR A 55 -0.65 -5.33 1.05
N ASN A 56 -1.88 -5.78 1.32
CA ASN A 56 -3.11 -5.09 0.95
C ASN A 56 -4.08 -4.98 2.13
N ILE A 57 -5.12 -4.16 1.96
CA ILE A 57 -6.24 -3.97 2.89
C ILE A 57 -7.54 -3.81 2.10
N CYS A 58 -8.67 -4.20 2.68
CA CYS A 58 -10.00 -4.03 2.08
C CYS A 58 -10.63 -2.73 2.61
N CYS A 59 -10.80 -1.72 1.75
CA CYS A 59 -11.41 -0.44 2.07
C CYS A 59 -12.66 -0.24 1.22
N SER A 60 -13.83 -0.06 1.84
CA SER A 60 -15.12 0.12 1.15
C SER A 60 -15.38 -0.91 0.03
N ASN A 61 -15.05 -2.17 0.30
CA ASN A 61 -15.16 -3.31 -0.62
C ASN A 61 -14.14 -3.36 -1.77
N GLU A 62 -13.15 -2.48 -1.80
CA GLU A 62 -12.03 -2.52 -2.75
C GLU A 62 -10.74 -2.96 -2.05
N ILE A 63 -9.97 -3.82 -2.72
CA ILE A 63 -8.63 -4.20 -2.26
C ILE A 63 -7.67 -3.12 -2.73
N THR A 64 -7.02 -2.47 -1.78
CA THR A 64 -6.01 -1.42 -2.02
C THR A 64 -4.69 -1.80 -1.33
N PRO A 65 -3.53 -1.34 -1.81
CA PRO A 65 -2.26 -1.56 -1.13
C PRO A 65 -2.28 -1.10 0.32
N ARG A 66 -1.52 -1.75 1.18
CA ARG A 66 -1.31 -1.34 2.56
C ARG A 66 -0.35 -0.16 2.60
N VAL A 67 -0.74 0.93 3.24
CA VAL A 67 0.09 2.13 3.36
C VAL A 67 0.56 2.31 4.81
N GLY A 68 1.87 2.35 4.99
CA GLY A 68 2.56 2.60 6.26
C GLY A 68 2.38 1.53 7.35
N GLU A 69 2.78 1.89 8.57
CA GLU A 69 2.83 0.97 9.70
C GLU A 69 1.43 0.77 10.32
N HIS A 70 0.63 1.84 10.37
CA HIS A 70 -0.72 1.85 10.92
C HIS A 70 -1.78 2.14 9.84
N PRO A 71 -2.03 1.20 8.90
CA PRO A 71 -2.96 1.42 7.80
C PRO A 71 -4.40 1.60 8.30
N SER A 72 -5.09 2.58 7.72
CA SER A 72 -6.50 2.91 7.93
C SER A 72 -7.17 3.22 6.59
N CYS A 73 -8.50 3.20 6.54
CA CYS A 73 -9.27 3.43 5.32
C CYS A 73 -9.92 4.83 5.31
N CYS A 74 -9.90 5.49 4.15
CA CYS A 74 -10.69 6.68 3.85
C CYS A 74 -11.38 6.46 2.50
N GLY A 75 -12.68 6.16 2.52
CA GLY A 75 -13.39 5.67 1.34
C GLY A 75 -12.80 4.34 0.86
N THR A 76 -12.42 4.25 -0.42
CA THR A 76 -11.78 3.06 -1.01
C THR A 76 -10.25 3.06 -0.90
N LYS A 77 -9.66 4.16 -0.39
CA LYS A 77 -8.20 4.30 -0.28
C LYS A 77 -7.72 3.97 1.12
N SER A 78 -6.48 3.51 1.22
CA SER A 78 -5.77 3.32 2.48
C SER A 78 -4.79 4.48 2.75
N TYR A 79 -4.48 4.72 4.01
CA TYR A 79 -3.50 5.69 4.47
C TYR A 79 -2.88 5.25 5.80
N ASP A 80 -1.72 5.80 6.17
CA ASP A 80 -1.13 5.55 7.50
C ASP A 80 -1.71 6.54 8.53
N ALA A 81 -2.46 6.04 9.49
CA ALA A 81 -3.10 6.85 10.52
C ALA A 81 -2.15 7.42 11.57
N ASN A 82 -0.86 7.06 11.55
CA ASN A 82 0.15 7.77 12.33
C ASN A 82 0.50 9.14 11.76
N VAL A 83 0.31 9.34 10.45
CA VAL A 83 0.75 10.55 9.72
C VAL A 83 -0.37 11.23 8.93
N CYS A 84 -1.51 10.56 8.72
CA CYS A 84 -2.65 11.14 8.05
C CYS A 84 -3.96 10.90 8.82
N THR A 85 -4.98 11.65 8.44
CA THR A 85 -6.34 11.53 8.94
C THR A 85 -7.34 11.59 7.79
N CYS A 86 -8.55 11.07 7.99
CA CYS A 86 -9.63 11.10 7.00
C CYS A 86 -10.69 12.13 7.43
N VAL A 87 -10.96 13.12 6.60
CA VAL A 87 -11.98 14.15 6.84
C VAL A 87 -12.83 14.29 5.59
N ASN A 88 -14.15 14.06 5.70
CA ASN A 88 -15.09 14.14 4.57
C ASN A 88 -14.58 13.36 3.33
N GLU A 89 -14.19 12.10 3.52
CA GLU A 89 -13.67 11.21 2.45
C GLU A 89 -12.36 11.67 1.80
N SER A 90 -11.71 12.71 2.35
CA SER A 90 -10.43 13.22 1.89
C SER A 90 -9.33 12.89 2.90
N ILE A 91 -8.23 12.29 2.41
CA ILE A 91 -7.05 11.99 3.23
C ILE A 91 -6.23 13.27 3.39
N GLN A 92 -6.02 13.68 4.62
CA GLN A 92 -5.23 14.84 5.01
C GLN A 92 -4.01 14.37 5.80
N CYS A 93 -2.82 14.55 5.24
CA CYS A 93 -1.56 14.11 5.85
C CYS A 93 -0.83 15.28 6.53
N GLY A 94 -0.48 15.10 7.80
CA GLY A 94 0.40 16.01 8.54
C GLY A 94 1.77 15.38 8.72
N SER A 95 2.84 16.09 8.39
CA SER A 95 4.18 15.62 8.76
C SER A 95 4.31 15.69 10.28
N VAL A 96 4.70 14.57 10.90
CA VAL A 96 5.25 14.59 12.26
C VAL A 96 6.46 15.50 12.20
N GLU A 97 6.29 16.67 12.81
CA GLU A 97 7.16 17.85 12.83
C GLU A 97 7.25 18.66 11.52
N ASN A 98 6.73 19.89 11.59
CA ASN A 98 6.99 21.03 10.68
C ASN A 98 6.40 21.01 9.26
N ASN A 99 5.07 20.91 9.16
CA ASN A 99 4.23 21.59 8.15
C ASN A 99 4.82 21.64 6.72
N ILE A 100 5.09 20.46 6.17
CA ILE A 100 5.66 20.23 4.85
C ILE A 100 4.69 19.27 4.13
N SER A 101 3.52 19.76 3.75
CA SER A 101 2.49 18.94 3.09
C SER A 101 2.50 19.14 1.58
N CYS A 102 2.81 18.08 0.83
CA CYS A 102 2.34 17.92 -0.54
C CYS A 102 0.98 17.21 -0.48
N SER A 103 -0.09 17.86 -0.97
CA SER A 103 -1.39 17.21 -1.10
C SER A 103 -1.32 15.99 -2.02
N ALA A 104 -2.09 14.95 -1.73
CA ALA A 104 -2.15 13.70 -2.51
C ALA A 104 -2.83 13.84 -3.88
N GLU A 105 -3.20 15.06 -4.30
CA GLU A 105 -3.69 15.31 -5.66
C GLU A 105 -2.49 15.35 -6.63
N GLY A 106 -2.34 14.28 -7.42
CA GLY A 106 -1.29 14.17 -8.45
C GLY A 106 -0.06 13.33 -8.06
N HIS A 107 -0.09 12.64 -6.92
CA HIS A 107 0.99 11.72 -6.53
C HIS A 107 0.94 10.43 -7.36
N ASP A 108 1.72 10.38 -8.43
CA ASP A 108 2.06 9.12 -9.10
C ASP A 108 3.15 8.43 -8.30
N GLU A 109 2.84 7.29 -7.66
CA GLU A 109 3.76 6.52 -6.80
C GLU A 109 5.05 6.09 -7.50
N ASN A 110 5.07 6.06 -8.84
CA ASN A 110 6.25 5.69 -9.62
C ASN A 110 7.02 6.90 -10.16
N ASN A 111 6.47 8.11 -10.04
CA ASN A 111 6.94 9.27 -10.78
C ASN A 111 6.80 10.57 -9.97
N SER A 112 6.69 10.52 -8.64
CA SER A 112 6.56 11.72 -7.80
C SER A 112 7.35 11.60 -6.49
N LEU A 113 8.00 12.69 -6.06
CA LEU A 113 8.67 12.82 -4.75
C LEU A 113 8.26 14.13 -4.09
N CYS A 114 8.01 14.11 -2.77
CA CYS A 114 7.69 15.30 -1.99
C CYS A 114 8.94 15.85 -1.29
N CYS A 115 9.32 17.10 -1.61
CA CYS A 115 10.45 17.79 -0.99
C CYS A 115 9.96 19.07 -0.31
N GLN A 116 10.06 19.16 1.02
CA GLN A 116 9.67 20.33 1.81
C GLN A 116 8.30 20.94 1.40
N GLY A 117 7.32 20.08 1.13
CA GLY A 117 5.93 20.44 0.86
C GLY A 117 5.64 20.69 -0.62
N ASN A 118 6.59 20.39 -1.51
CA ASN A 118 6.42 20.53 -2.96
C ASN A 118 6.48 19.15 -3.62
N LEU A 119 5.39 18.77 -4.31
CA LEU A 119 5.34 17.55 -5.10
C LEU A 119 6.14 17.77 -6.40
N ARG A 120 7.05 16.86 -6.72
CA ARG A 120 7.93 16.97 -7.89
C ARG A 120 7.89 15.69 -8.70
N THR A 121 7.65 15.82 -10.00
CA THR A 121 7.58 14.69 -10.93
C THR A 121 9.00 14.19 -11.28
N LEU A 122 9.21 12.88 -11.22
CA LEU A 122 10.49 12.20 -11.40
C LEU A 122 10.70 11.87 -12.88
N SER A 123 10.82 12.88 -13.75
CA SER A 123 11.02 12.73 -15.21
C SER A 123 12.33 11.99 -15.59
N GLY A 124 12.42 10.68 -15.31
CA GLY A 124 13.53 9.79 -15.65
C GLY A 124 14.80 9.94 -14.80
N LEU A 125 14.75 10.69 -13.69
CA LEU A 125 15.89 10.92 -12.80
C LEU A 125 15.87 9.94 -11.62
N VAL A 126 17.01 9.73 -10.94
CA VAL A 126 17.09 9.06 -9.62
C VAL A 126 17.17 10.15 -8.54
N PRO A 127 16.05 10.76 -8.13
CA PRO A 127 16.09 12.12 -7.60
C PRO A 127 16.12 12.05 -6.08
N LEU A 128 17.02 12.83 -5.47
CA LEU A 128 16.97 13.10 -4.03
C LEU A 128 16.47 14.53 -3.79
N CYS A 129 15.96 14.78 -2.58
CA CYS A 129 15.60 16.12 -2.15
C CYS A 129 16.83 16.88 -1.62
N CYS A 130 16.99 18.12 -2.08
CA CYS A 130 17.80 19.14 -1.44
C CYS A 130 16.91 20.34 -1.12
N GLY A 131 16.45 20.44 0.13
CA GLY A 131 15.43 21.44 0.48
C GLY A 131 14.10 21.17 -0.23
N LYS A 132 13.61 22.13 -1.03
CA LYS A 132 12.37 22.05 -1.82
C LYS A 132 12.56 21.44 -3.21
N ASP A 133 13.81 21.22 -3.63
CA ASP A 133 14.16 20.88 -5.00
C ASP A 133 14.69 19.46 -5.16
N LEU A 134 14.48 18.90 -6.35
CA LEU A 134 15.08 17.63 -6.76
C LEU A 134 16.49 17.86 -7.30
N TYR A 135 17.41 16.94 -6.98
CA TYR A 135 18.71 16.87 -7.63
C TYR A 135 19.10 15.43 -7.94
N ASP A 136 19.89 15.26 -9.01
CA ASP A 136 20.49 13.97 -9.38
C ASP A 136 21.82 13.81 -8.64
N LEU A 137 21.93 12.73 -7.87
CA LEU A 137 23.15 12.35 -7.16
C LEU A 137 24.35 12.14 -8.10
N ASN A 138 24.15 11.81 -9.36
CA ASN A 138 25.24 11.59 -10.31
C ASN A 138 25.89 12.91 -10.76
N VAL A 139 25.12 13.99 -10.76
CA VAL A 139 25.54 15.28 -11.34
C VAL A 139 25.82 16.33 -10.27
N SER A 140 25.13 16.26 -9.13
CA SER A 140 25.14 17.33 -8.12
C SER A 140 25.21 16.80 -6.69
N ILE A 141 25.53 17.70 -5.75
CA ILE A 141 25.57 17.44 -4.31
C ILE A 141 24.75 18.49 -3.57
N CYS A 142 24.06 18.10 -2.51
CA CYS A 142 23.35 19.01 -1.62
C CYS A 142 24.24 19.42 -0.44
N CYS A 143 24.46 20.72 -0.26
CA CYS A 143 25.17 21.28 0.90
C CYS A 143 24.30 22.37 1.54
N ASN A 144 23.89 22.16 2.80
CA ASN A 144 23.07 23.11 3.56
C ASN A 144 21.81 23.61 2.80
N GLY A 145 21.11 22.71 2.11
CA GLY A 145 19.90 23.03 1.34
C GLY A 145 20.14 23.70 -0.02
N THR A 146 21.40 23.85 -0.45
CA THR A 146 21.77 24.37 -1.77
C THR A 146 22.36 23.26 -2.64
N ILE A 147 21.93 23.19 -3.90
CA ILE A 147 22.44 22.21 -4.87
C ILE A 147 23.70 22.77 -5.53
N HIS A 148 24.79 22.02 -5.47
CA HIS A 148 26.05 22.35 -6.11
C HIS A 148 26.37 21.32 -7.20
N PRO A 149 26.85 21.75 -8.38
CA PRO A 149 27.32 20.81 -9.39
C PRO A 149 28.55 20.07 -8.86
N ARG A 150 28.66 18.78 -9.16
CA ARG A 150 29.90 18.07 -8.96
C ARG A 150 30.92 18.62 -9.95
N LEU A 151 32.01 19.16 -9.43
CA LEU A 151 33.18 19.41 -10.24
C LEU A 151 33.77 18.03 -10.59
N HIS A 152 33.64 17.62 -11.85
CA HIS A 152 34.56 16.63 -12.37
C HIS A 152 35.96 17.23 -12.26
N VAL A 153 36.72 16.79 -11.26
CA VAL A 153 38.16 16.92 -11.31
C VAL A 153 38.58 16.10 -12.52
N GLN A 154 38.80 16.75 -13.67
CA GLN A 154 39.62 16.15 -14.69
C GLN A 154 40.98 15.93 -14.04
N LEU A 155 41.27 14.68 -13.71
CA LEU A 155 42.63 14.23 -13.46
C LEU A 155 43.39 14.48 -14.76
N SER A 156 44.06 15.63 -14.81
CA SER A 156 45.14 15.92 -15.75
C SER A 156 46.42 15.25 -15.26
#